data_AF-A0A242K8N9-F1
#
_entry.id   AF-A0A242K8N9-F1
#
_cell.length_a   1.000
_cell.length_b   1.000
_cell.length_c   1.000
_cell.angle_alpha   90.00
_cell.angle_beta   90.00
_cell.angle_gamma   90.00
#
_symmetry.space_group_name_H-M   'P 1'
#
loop_
_entity.id
_entity.type
_entity.pdbx_description
1 polymer ?
#
loop_
_entity_poly.entity_id
_entity_poly.type
_entity_poly.pdbx_seq_one_letter_code
_entity_poly.pdbx_strand_id
1 'polypeptide(L)'
;MTTRLEQAQTKLERIKAEQTEVGKQIREESAMIPLGQPNIIGRRDIYKDINRKHAKSFRLLEEQEKQERRIEMLEKVEDFKQENELLKDVHVVGRSGYANVGARTSVNNLDYFRNKLAEMEQANEEAKAYNKTKPAYKKKTLGAEITKLKRKIANLEEMQEKDATKTVSTKTQALIDNEAVKQWNKKPIYYFVKGLRKVALEIDENGEFFISSRYPAWSEEDEKFVAELLAN
;
A
#
# COMPACT_ATOMS: atom_id res chain seq x y z
N MET A 1 -15.07 -4.34 -12.03
CA MET A 1 -14.05 -3.35 -11.62
C MET A 1 -12.71 -3.85 -12.09
N THR A 2 -11.90 -3.03 -12.77
CA THR A 2 -10.55 -3.44 -13.21
C THR A 2 -9.61 -3.54 -12.01
N THR A 3 -8.81 -4.62 -11.91
CA THR A 3 -7.83 -4.76 -10.83
C THR A 3 -6.66 -3.79 -11.02
N ARG A 4 -5.90 -3.53 -9.93
CA ARG A 4 -4.70 -2.67 -10.03
C ARG A 4 -3.63 -3.26 -10.94
N LEU A 5 -3.56 -4.59 -11.01
CA LEU A 5 -2.65 -5.31 -11.89
C LEU A 5 -3.05 -5.12 -13.37
N GLU A 6 -4.33 -5.31 -13.70
CA GLU A 6 -4.86 -5.06 -15.04
C GLU A 6 -4.65 -3.60 -15.50
N GLN A 7 -4.88 -2.63 -14.62
CA GLN A 7 -4.61 -1.22 -14.90
C GLN A 7 -3.12 -0.99 -15.19
N ALA A 8 -2.24 -1.65 -14.45
CA ALA A 8 -0.80 -1.53 -14.65
C ALA A 8 -0.34 -2.18 -15.97
N GLN A 9 -0.90 -3.34 -16.32
CA GLN A 9 -0.67 -4.04 -17.59
C GLN A 9 -1.17 -3.21 -18.78
N THR A 10 -2.39 -2.67 -18.70
CA THR A 10 -2.96 -1.79 -19.74
C THR A 10 -2.08 -0.56 -19.97
N LYS A 11 -1.56 0.04 -18.90
CA LYS A 11 -0.62 1.17 -19.00
C LYS A 11 0.70 0.76 -19.65
N LEU A 12 1.23 -0.43 -19.34
CA LEU A 12 2.44 -0.94 -19.97
C LEU A 12 2.26 -1.09 -21.48
N GLU A 13 1.15 -1.71 -21.90
CA GLU A 13 0.84 -1.89 -23.33
C GLU A 13 0.69 -0.56 -24.06
N ARG A 14 0.09 0.45 -23.42
CA ARG A 14 0.05 1.81 -23.97
C ARG A 14 1.45 2.42 -24.15
N ILE A 15 2.34 2.26 -23.17
CA ILE A 15 3.72 2.78 -23.25
C ILE A 15 4.49 2.08 -24.37
N LYS A 16 4.36 0.75 -24.49
CA LYS A 16 4.97 -0.03 -25.58
C LYS A 16 4.46 0.43 -26.94
N ALA A 17 3.15 0.59 -27.09
CA ALA A 17 2.56 1.10 -28.33
C ALA A 17 3.14 2.49 -28.69
N GLU A 18 3.19 3.42 -27.73
CA GLU A 18 3.77 4.75 -27.95
C GLU A 18 5.25 4.69 -28.33
N GLN A 19 6.03 3.82 -27.67
CA GLN A 19 7.44 3.61 -27.98
C GLN A 19 7.63 3.08 -29.41
N THR A 20 6.80 2.13 -29.85
CA THR A 20 6.87 1.60 -31.22
C THR A 20 6.56 2.68 -32.26
N GLU A 21 5.57 3.54 -32.01
CA GLU A 21 5.21 4.65 -32.89
C GLU A 21 6.31 5.72 -32.95
N VAL A 22 6.90 6.09 -31.80
CA VAL A 22 8.06 6.99 -31.76
C VAL A 22 9.24 6.39 -32.54
N GLY A 23 9.47 5.08 -32.44
CA GLY A 23 10.51 4.38 -33.18
C GLY A 23 10.27 4.35 -34.70
N LYS A 24 9.02 4.23 -35.16
CA LYS A 24 8.66 4.38 -36.59
C LYS A 24 8.95 5.79 -37.08
N GLN A 25 8.48 6.78 -36.32
CA GLN A 25 8.67 8.20 -36.62
C GLN A 25 10.14 8.63 -36.69
N ILE A 26 11.00 8.07 -35.82
CA ILE A 26 12.45 8.32 -35.88
C ILE A 26 13.03 7.77 -37.19
N ARG A 27 12.64 6.56 -37.59
CA ARG A 27 13.11 5.95 -38.85
C ARG A 27 12.65 6.73 -40.08
N GLU A 28 11.39 7.16 -40.09
CA GLU A 28 10.82 7.98 -41.16
C GLU A 28 11.55 9.33 -41.28
N GLU A 29 11.73 10.05 -40.17
CA GLU A 29 12.46 11.33 -40.19
C GLU A 29 13.94 11.14 -40.54
N SER A 30 14.59 10.09 -40.04
CA SER A 30 15.99 9.80 -40.36
C SER A 30 16.19 9.45 -41.83
N ALA A 31 15.22 8.78 -42.47
CA ALA A 31 15.28 8.45 -43.89
C ALA A 31 15.13 9.70 -44.79
N MET A 32 14.49 10.76 -44.30
CA MET A 32 14.39 12.04 -45.01
C MET A 32 15.68 12.86 -44.97
N ILE A 33 16.61 12.55 -44.05
CA ILE A 33 17.91 13.24 -43.96
C ILE A 33 18.91 12.55 -44.90
N PRO A 34 19.50 13.27 -45.88
CA PRO A 34 20.55 12.72 -46.72
C PRO A 34 21.77 12.28 -45.90
N LEU A 35 22.27 11.07 -46.17
CA LEU A 35 23.35 10.45 -45.41
C LEU A 35 24.60 11.34 -45.35
N GLY A 36 25.15 11.52 -44.15
CA GLY A 36 26.41 12.21 -43.93
C GLY A 36 26.35 13.74 -43.97
N GLN A 37 25.16 14.36 -44.06
CA GLN A 37 25.06 15.82 -43.94
C GLN A 37 25.39 16.30 -42.52
N PRO A 38 26.38 17.18 -42.34
CA PRO A 38 26.62 17.84 -41.06
C PRO A 38 25.58 18.94 -40.81
N ASN A 39 25.37 19.27 -39.54
CA ASN A 39 24.57 20.44 -39.18
C ASN A 39 25.32 21.73 -39.56
N ILE A 40 24.65 22.65 -40.26
CA ILE A 40 25.25 23.89 -40.78
C ILE A 40 25.03 25.03 -39.77
N ILE A 41 26.13 25.65 -39.31
CA ILE A 41 26.09 26.81 -38.41
C ILE A 41 25.32 27.96 -39.07
N GLY A 42 24.34 28.53 -38.36
CA GLY A 42 23.48 29.62 -38.85
C GLY A 42 22.16 29.18 -39.50
N ARG A 43 21.90 27.87 -39.63
CA ARG A 43 20.59 27.31 -40.02
C ARG A 43 19.94 26.55 -38.87
N ARG A 44 18.65 26.21 -39.03
CA ARG A 44 17.95 25.31 -38.10
C ARG A 44 18.62 23.93 -38.15
N ASP A 45 18.87 23.37 -36.97
CA ASP A 45 19.42 22.04 -36.82
C ASP A 45 18.48 20.98 -37.42
N ILE A 46 18.99 20.28 -38.44
CA ILE A 46 18.28 19.22 -39.18
C ILE A 46 17.99 17.99 -38.30
N TYR A 47 18.77 17.78 -37.24
CA TYR A 47 18.63 16.67 -36.30
C TYR A 47 17.76 17.03 -35.09
N LYS A 48 17.32 18.28 -34.94
CA LYS A 48 16.61 18.75 -33.74
C LYS A 48 15.37 17.91 -33.40
N ASP A 49 14.55 17.60 -34.41
CA ASP A 49 13.31 16.86 -34.22
C ASP A 49 13.58 15.37 -33.93
N ILE A 50 14.54 14.77 -34.63
CA ILE A 50 15.03 13.40 -34.37
C ILE A 50 15.60 13.28 -32.96
N ASN A 51 16.46 14.19 -32.54
CA ASN A 51 17.05 14.22 -31.20
C ASN A 51 15.97 14.34 -30.12
N ARG A 52 14.94 15.17 -30.35
CA ARG A 52 13.78 15.27 -29.45
C ARG A 52 13.01 13.95 -29.37
N LYS A 53 12.81 13.25 -30.48
CA LYS A 53 12.14 11.94 -30.51
C LYS A 53 12.98 10.85 -29.86
N HIS A 54 14.30 10.83 -30.05
CA HIS A 54 15.19 9.94 -29.30
C HIS A 54 15.11 10.19 -27.80
N ALA A 55 15.17 11.45 -27.36
CA ALA A 55 14.99 11.80 -25.95
C ALA A 55 13.63 11.31 -25.40
N LYS A 56 12.55 11.44 -26.18
CA LYS A 56 11.24 10.88 -25.83
C LYS A 56 11.28 9.36 -25.75
N SER A 57 11.91 8.68 -26.71
CA SER A 57 12.06 7.22 -26.74
C SER A 57 12.81 6.71 -25.51
N PHE A 58 13.87 7.38 -25.08
CA PHE A 58 14.61 7.03 -23.86
C PHE A 58 13.75 7.20 -22.60
N ARG A 59 12.98 8.29 -22.50
CA ARG A 59 12.03 8.48 -21.39
C ARG A 59 10.97 7.39 -21.34
N LEU A 60 10.39 7.03 -22.50
CA LEU A 60 9.40 5.95 -22.59
C LEU A 60 10.01 4.60 -22.18
N LEU A 61 11.27 4.33 -22.54
CA LEU A 61 11.97 3.12 -22.11
C LEU A 61 12.13 3.08 -20.57
N GLU A 62 12.55 4.18 -19.94
CA GLU A 62 12.62 4.24 -18.48
C GLU A 62 11.25 4.08 -17.82
N GLU A 63 10.20 4.66 -18.40
CA GLU A 63 8.82 4.52 -17.93
C GLU A 63 8.34 3.08 -18.06
N GLN A 64 8.67 2.41 -19.16
CA GLN A 64 8.37 0.99 -19.38
C GLN A 64 8.99 0.14 -18.28
N GLU A 65 10.29 0.29 -18.01
CA GLU A 65 10.95 -0.48 -16.94
C GLU A 65 10.35 -0.20 -15.56
N LYS A 66 10.02 1.06 -15.25
CA LYS A 66 9.34 1.43 -13.99
C LYS A 66 7.97 0.75 -13.89
N GLN A 67 7.27 0.62 -15.01
CA GLN A 67 5.96 0.00 -15.07
C GLN A 67 6.04 -1.53 -14.98
N GLU A 68 7.02 -2.16 -15.62
CA GLU A 68 7.31 -3.60 -15.49
C GLU A 68 7.65 -3.98 -14.05
N ARG A 69 8.56 -3.23 -13.40
CA ARG A 69 8.87 -3.41 -11.96
C ARG A 69 7.64 -3.25 -11.06
N ARG A 70 6.69 -2.41 -11.45
CA ARG A 70 5.44 -2.22 -10.73
C ARG A 70 4.48 -3.40 -10.93
N ILE A 71 4.42 -3.96 -12.13
CA ILE A 71 3.62 -5.16 -12.43
C ILE A 71 4.17 -6.35 -11.65
N GLU A 72 5.48 -6.60 -11.69
CA GLU A 72 6.14 -7.67 -10.94
C GLU A 72 5.80 -7.61 -9.44
N MET A 73 5.82 -6.41 -8.85
CA MET A 73 5.45 -6.20 -7.45
C MET A 73 3.97 -6.50 -7.19
N LEU A 74 3.08 -6.15 -8.12
CA LEU A 74 1.65 -6.40 -7.98
C LEU A 74 1.31 -7.88 -8.14
N GLU A 75 1.99 -8.58 -9.04
CA GLU A 75 1.89 -10.05 -9.19
C GLU A 75 2.28 -10.74 -7.88
N LYS A 76 3.45 -10.43 -7.31
CA LYS A 76 3.85 -10.94 -6.00
C LYS A 76 2.82 -10.70 -4.89
N VAL A 77 2.11 -9.57 -4.95
CA VAL A 77 1.06 -9.25 -3.98
C VAL A 77 -0.18 -10.11 -4.18
N GLU A 78 -0.59 -10.34 -5.43
CA GLU A 78 -1.74 -11.20 -5.73
C GLU A 78 -1.40 -12.67 -5.43
N ASP A 79 -0.22 -13.15 -5.80
CA ASP A 79 0.26 -14.50 -5.47
C ASP A 79 0.23 -14.74 -3.96
N PHE A 80 0.75 -13.79 -3.17
CA PHE A 80 0.75 -13.89 -1.71
C PHE A 80 -0.67 -13.94 -1.10
N LYS A 81 -1.64 -13.27 -1.71
CA LYS A 81 -3.05 -13.37 -1.27
C LYS A 81 -3.68 -14.70 -1.68
N GLN A 82 -3.34 -15.21 -2.86
CA GLN A 82 -3.83 -16.52 -3.32
C GLN A 82 -3.32 -17.65 -2.43
N GLU A 83 -2.04 -17.61 -2.04
CA GLU A 83 -1.47 -18.56 -1.08
C GLU A 83 -2.08 -18.45 0.33
N ASN A 84 -2.62 -17.28 0.68
CA ASN A 84 -3.15 -17.00 2.01
C ASN A 84 -4.59 -16.49 1.89
N GLU A 85 -5.54 -17.40 1.64
CA GLU A 85 -6.96 -17.04 1.38
C GLU A 85 -7.61 -16.17 2.46
N LEU A 86 -7.20 -16.35 3.73
CA LEU A 86 -7.70 -15.56 4.86
C LEU A 86 -7.16 -14.12 4.90
N LEU A 87 -6.15 -13.82 4.10
CA LEU A 87 -5.43 -12.56 4.15
C LEU A 87 -6.07 -11.50 3.27
N LYS A 88 -6.55 -10.42 3.90
CA LYS A 88 -7.20 -9.31 3.19
C LYS A 88 -6.24 -8.14 2.99
N ASP A 89 -5.57 -7.75 4.07
CA ASP A 89 -4.72 -6.56 4.12
C ASP A 89 -3.23 -6.90 4.06
N VAL A 90 -2.57 -6.52 2.97
CA VAL A 90 -1.14 -6.74 2.77
C VAL A 90 -0.34 -5.44 2.86
N HIS A 91 0.95 -5.57 3.11
CA HIS A 91 1.92 -4.49 2.92
C HIS A 91 3.15 -5.04 2.21
N VAL A 92 3.85 -4.16 1.50
CA VAL A 92 5.07 -4.51 0.77
C VAL A 92 6.22 -3.72 1.38
N VAL A 93 7.31 -4.42 1.68
CA VAL A 93 8.51 -3.85 2.32
C VAL A 93 9.69 -4.03 1.37
N GLY A 94 10.37 -2.93 1.05
CA GLY A 94 11.53 -2.92 0.14
C GLY A 94 11.23 -2.27 -1.22
N ARG A 95 12.26 -2.24 -2.09
CA ARG A 95 12.15 -1.73 -3.47
C ARG A 95 11.89 -2.87 -4.45
N SER A 96 10.88 -2.72 -5.30
CA SER A 96 10.49 -3.59 -6.43
C SER A 96 11.00 -5.05 -6.35
N GLY A 97 11.82 -5.54 -7.28
CA GLY A 97 12.18 -6.96 -7.42
C GLY A 97 12.63 -7.74 -6.17
N TYR A 98 13.07 -7.07 -5.09
CA TYR A 98 13.44 -7.71 -3.80
C TYR A 98 12.46 -7.43 -2.66
N ALA A 99 11.28 -6.90 -2.99
CA ALA A 99 10.30 -6.53 -1.99
C ALA A 99 9.62 -7.77 -1.40
N ASN A 100 9.53 -7.80 -0.08
CA ASN A 100 8.80 -8.83 0.64
C ASN A 100 7.36 -8.38 0.85
N VAL A 101 6.42 -9.27 0.54
CA VAL A 101 5.00 -9.07 0.84
C VAL A 101 4.70 -9.69 2.21
N GLY A 102 3.96 -8.99 3.05
CA GLY A 102 3.61 -9.47 4.38
C GLY A 102 2.22 -9.04 4.82
N ALA A 103 1.68 -9.77 5.79
CA ALA A 103 0.39 -9.47 6.41
C ALA A 103 0.46 -8.15 7.19
N ARG A 104 -0.42 -7.20 6.87
CA ARG A 104 -0.51 -5.94 7.60
C ARG A 104 -1.22 -6.15 8.94
N THR A 105 -0.83 -5.38 9.96
CA THR A 105 -1.53 -5.38 11.26
C THR A 105 -2.87 -4.69 11.13
N SER A 106 -3.93 -5.46 10.90
CA SER A 106 -5.29 -4.97 10.73
C SER A 106 -6.30 -5.95 11.33
N VAL A 107 -7.41 -5.43 11.83
CA VAL A 107 -8.56 -6.20 12.32
C VAL A 107 -9.09 -7.14 11.23
N ASN A 108 -9.05 -6.73 9.96
CA ASN A 108 -9.48 -7.55 8.83
C ASN A 108 -8.70 -8.87 8.67
N ASN A 109 -7.48 -8.94 9.22
CA ASN A 109 -6.61 -10.11 9.15
C ASN A 109 -6.60 -10.93 10.44
N LEU A 110 -7.57 -10.73 11.35
CA LEU A 110 -7.62 -11.46 12.62
C LEU A 110 -7.67 -12.98 12.42
N ASP A 111 -8.51 -13.46 11.51
CA ASP A 111 -8.64 -14.90 11.22
C ASP A 111 -7.33 -15.49 10.69
N TYR A 112 -6.66 -14.77 9.80
CA TYR A 112 -5.33 -15.12 9.33
C TYR A 112 -4.32 -15.23 10.49
N PHE A 113 -4.30 -14.26 11.40
CA PHE A 113 -3.38 -14.30 12.54
C PHE A 113 -3.71 -15.42 13.54
N ARG A 114 -5.00 -15.71 13.78
CA ARG A 114 -5.43 -16.82 14.65
C ARG A 114 -5.04 -18.17 14.08
N ASN A 115 -5.28 -18.39 12.78
CA ASN A 115 -4.83 -19.60 12.10
C ASN A 115 -3.29 -19.71 12.16
N LYS A 116 -2.58 -18.63 11.85
CA LYS A 116 -1.12 -18.61 11.91
C LYS A 116 -0.57 -18.91 13.29
N LEU A 117 -1.25 -18.42 14.34
CA LEU A 117 -0.89 -18.72 15.72
C LEU A 117 -1.00 -20.21 16.02
N ALA A 118 -2.09 -20.86 15.60
CA ALA A 118 -2.29 -22.30 15.80
C ALA A 118 -1.21 -23.14 15.10
N GLU A 119 -0.88 -22.81 13.84
CA GLU A 119 0.23 -23.46 13.12
C GLU A 119 1.57 -23.31 13.86
N MET A 120 1.85 -22.10 14.35
CA MET A 120 3.10 -21.81 15.06
C MET A 120 3.17 -22.55 16.41
N GLU A 121 2.06 -22.67 17.13
CA GLU A 121 1.99 -23.44 18.37
C GLU A 121 2.25 -24.92 18.13
N GLN A 122 1.59 -25.51 17.13
CA GLN A 122 1.82 -26.91 16.75
C GLN A 122 3.29 -27.15 16.37
N ALA A 123 3.84 -26.33 15.47
CA ALA A 123 5.24 -26.45 15.03
C ALA A 123 6.23 -26.27 16.20
N ASN A 124 5.91 -25.43 17.18
CA ASN A 124 6.73 -25.22 18.35
C ASN A 124 6.70 -26.41 19.31
N GLU A 125 5.55 -27.04 19.51
CA GLU A 125 5.46 -28.28 20.31
C GLU A 125 6.20 -29.44 19.63
N GLU A 126 6.08 -29.58 18.31
CA GLU A 126 6.88 -30.55 17.54
C GLU A 126 8.38 -30.29 17.64
N ALA A 127 8.80 -29.02 17.57
CA ALA A 127 10.20 -28.63 17.75
C ALA A 127 10.70 -28.94 19.16
N LYS A 128 9.90 -28.69 20.20
CA LYS A 128 10.22 -29.04 21.59
C LYS A 128 10.31 -30.55 21.78
N ALA A 129 9.35 -31.32 21.26
CA ALA A 129 9.34 -32.77 21.33
C ALA A 129 10.58 -33.38 20.67
N TYR A 130 10.93 -32.89 19.47
CA TYR A 130 12.16 -33.27 18.78
C TYR A 130 13.41 -32.88 19.58
N ASN A 131 13.47 -31.68 20.15
CA ASN A 131 14.62 -31.26 20.95
C ASN A 131 14.76 -32.08 22.25
N LYS A 132 13.66 -32.61 22.78
CA LYS A 132 13.66 -33.50 23.95
C LYS A 132 14.37 -34.83 23.67
N THR A 133 14.41 -35.30 22.43
CA THR A 133 15.17 -36.52 22.05
C THR A 133 16.69 -36.31 22.01
N LYS A 134 17.18 -35.11 22.37
CA LYS A 134 18.59 -34.70 22.35
C LYS A 134 19.31 -34.99 21.01
N PRO A 135 18.73 -34.56 19.87
CA PRO A 135 19.35 -34.74 18.57
C PRO A 135 20.64 -33.92 18.47
N ALA A 136 21.55 -34.33 17.58
CA ALA A 136 22.79 -33.60 17.31
C ALA A 136 22.53 -32.14 16.87
N TYR A 137 21.46 -31.91 16.11
CA TYR A 137 21.01 -30.59 15.69
C TYR A 137 19.62 -30.29 16.25
N LYS A 138 19.48 -29.20 17.01
CA LYS A 138 18.21 -28.77 17.59
C LYS A 138 17.36 -28.00 16.57
N LYS A 139 16.05 -28.23 16.58
CA LYS A 139 15.08 -27.40 15.85
C LYS A 139 14.88 -26.06 16.56
N LYS A 140 14.66 -25.00 15.77
CA LYS A 140 14.30 -23.66 16.28
C LYS A 140 12.94 -23.72 16.96
N THR A 141 12.84 -23.16 18.17
CA THR A 141 11.56 -22.95 18.87
C THR A 141 11.02 -21.55 18.57
N LEU A 142 9.68 -21.42 18.55
CA LEU A 142 8.98 -20.22 18.11
C LEU A 142 8.35 -19.44 19.28
N GLY A 143 8.70 -19.76 20.53
CA GLY A 143 8.03 -19.22 21.73
C GLY A 143 7.96 -17.69 21.80
N ALA A 144 9.06 -17.00 21.45
CA ALA A 144 9.08 -15.53 21.41
C ALA A 144 8.17 -14.95 20.32
N GLU A 145 8.10 -15.62 19.16
CA GLU A 145 7.31 -15.18 18.00
C GLU A 145 5.81 -15.43 18.26
N ILE A 146 5.47 -16.58 18.86
CA ILE A 146 4.12 -16.90 19.36
C ILE A 146 3.65 -15.82 20.34
N THR A 147 4.49 -15.45 21.32
CA THR A 147 4.14 -14.42 22.31
C THR A 147 3.87 -13.06 21.64
N LYS A 148 4.69 -12.68 20.67
CA LYS A 148 4.49 -11.44 19.89
C LYS A 148 3.18 -11.49 19.11
N LEU A 149 2.87 -12.63 18.48
CA LEU A 149 1.64 -12.81 17.70
C LEU A 149 0.39 -12.79 18.60
N LYS A 150 0.43 -13.44 19.78
CA LYS A 150 -0.66 -13.37 20.78
C LYS A 150 -0.94 -11.94 21.22
N ARG A 151 0.10 -11.17 21.57
CA ARG A 151 -0.06 -9.75 21.91
C ARG A 151 -0.68 -8.97 20.77
N LYS A 152 -0.26 -9.24 19.53
CA LYS A 152 -0.79 -8.56 18.35
C LYS A 152 -2.28 -8.86 18.14
N ILE A 153 -2.68 -10.12 18.30
CA ILE A 153 -4.08 -10.56 18.19
C ILE A 153 -4.91 -9.89 19.29
N ALA A 154 -4.47 -9.97 20.55
CA ALA A 154 -5.18 -9.34 21.68
C ALA A 154 -5.40 -7.83 21.47
N ASN A 155 -4.37 -7.10 21.00
CA ASN A 155 -4.52 -5.68 20.66
C ASN A 155 -5.54 -5.43 19.54
N LEU A 156 -5.64 -6.32 18.55
CA LEU A 156 -6.59 -6.18 17.44
C LEU A 156 -8.01 -6.56 17.86
N GLU A 157 -8.17 -7.56 18.72
CA GLU A 157 -9.45 -7.97 19.31
C GLU A 157 -9.98 -6.86 20.23
N GLU A 158 -9.14 -6.27 21.08
CA GLU A 158 -9.52 -5.12 21.90
C GLU A 158 -10.01 -3.94 21.02
N MET A 159 -9.36 -3.69 19.88
CA MET A 159 -9.81 -2.67 18.94
C MET A 159 -11.17 -2.98 18.30
N GLN A 160 -11.46 -4.26 18.06
CA GLN A 160 -12.72 -4.71 17.50
C GLN A 160 -13.84 -4.66 18.54
N GLU A 161 -13.56 -5.08 19.78
CA GLU A 161 -14.50 -5.05 20.88
C GLU A 161 -14.88 -3.61 21.22
N LYS A 162 -13.91 -2.70 21.34
CA LYS A 162 -14.16 -1.25 21.55
C LYS A 162 -15.05 -0.65 20.47
N ASP A 163 -14.90 -1.09 19.22
CA ASP A 163 -15.76 -0.62 18.13
C ASP A 163 -17.17 -1.20 18.19
N ALA A 164 -17.33 -2.44 18.65
CA ALA A 164 -18.61 -3.11 18.77
C ALA A 164 -19.42 -2.65 20.00
N THR A 165 -18.75 -2.31 21.10
CA THR A 165 -19.39 -1.89 22.36
C THR A 165 -19.51 -0.38 22.52
N LYS A 166 -19.02 0.41 21.56
CA LYS A 166 -19.07 1.87 21.64
C LYS A 166 -20.50 2.38 21.80
N THR A 167 -20.68 3.30 22.73
CA THR A 167 -21.81 4.20 22.78
C THR A 167 -21.51 5.37 21.83
N VAL A 168 -22.49 5.79 21.04
CA VAL A 168 -22.33 6.91 20.10
C VAL A 168 -23.37 7.96 20.46
N SER A 169 -22.91 9.18 20.77
CA SER A 169 -23.81 10.29 21.03
C SER A 169 -24.56 10.70 19.75
N THR A 170 -25.70 11.36 19.88
CA THR A 170 -26.47 11.86 18.74
C THR A 170 -25.66 12.81 17.86
N LYS A 171 -24.82 13.64 18.48
CA LYS A 171 -23.90 14.57 17.80
C LYS A 171 -22.85 13.82 16.98
N THR A 172 -22.21 12.82 17.59
CA THR A 172 -21.22 11.95 16.94
C THR A 172 -21.83 11.21 15.76
N GLN A 173 -23.04 10.67 15.93
CA GLN A 173 -23.77 9.98 14.87
C GLN A 173 -24.09 10.93 13.70
N ALA A 174 -24.54 12.16 13.97
CA ALA A 174 -24.79 13.17 12.95
C ALA A 174 -23.53 13.50 12.13
N LEU A 175 -22.36 13.57 12.77
CA LEU A 175 -21.08 13.80 12.08
C LEU A 175 -20.68 12.62 11.17
N ILE A 176 -21.00 11.38 11.57
CA ILE A 176 -20.79 10.19 10.76
C ILE A 176 -21.76 10.19 9.56
N ASP A 177 -23.04 10.46 9.81
CA ASP A 177 -24.10 10.44 8.79
C ASP A 177 -23.92 11.55 7.75
N ASN A 178 -23.43 12.72 8.17
CA ASN A 178 -23.06 13.83 7.28
C ASN A 178 -21.74 13.59 6.51
N GLU A 179 -21.11 12.42 6.67
CA GLU A 179 -19.80 12.08 6.12
C GLU A 179 -18.68 13.08 6.46
N ALA A 180 -18.82 13.84 7.55
CA ALA A 180 -17.78 14.75 8.00
C ALA A 180 -16.54 13.98 8.47
N VAL A 181 -16.75 12.75 8.93
CA VAL A 181 -15.70 11.81 9.33
C VAL A 181 -15.84 10.47 8.62
N LYS A 182 -14.72 9.78 8.42
CA LYS A 182 -14.67 8.44 7.83
C LYS A 182 -13.95 7.48 8.76
N GLN A 183 -14.65 6.42 9.18
CA GLN A 183 -14.07 5.37 10.01
C GLN A 183 -12.98 4.61 9.24
N TRP A 184 -11.89 4.27 9.94
CA TRP A 184 -10.80 3.52 9.35
C TRP A 184 -11.02 2.01 9.42
N ASN A 185 -11.38 1.40 8.30
CA ASN A 185 -11.64 -0.05 8.20
C ASN A 185 -10.56 -0.97 8.78
N LYS A 186 -9.29 -0.53 8.85
CA LYS A 186 -8.19 -1.38 9.33
C LYS A 186 -8.03 -1.37 10.84
N LYS A 187 -8.42 -0.25 11.46
CA LYS A 187 -8.30 0.10 12.89
C LYS A 187 -9.51 0.97 13.23
N PRO A 188 -10.67 0.35 13.53
CA PRO A 188 -11.96 1.02 13.53
C PRO A 188 -12.14 2.05 14.66
N ILE A 189 -11.21 2.12 15.62
CA ILE A 189 -11.17 3.18 16.65
C ILE A 189 -11.00 4.58 16.03
N TYR A 190 -10.31 4.70 14.90
CA TYR A 190 -9.96 6.00 14.32
C TYR A 190 -10.99 6.47 13.28
N TYR A 191 -11.43 7.71 13.41
CA TYR A 191 -12.31 8.41 12.46
C TYR A 191 -11.56 9.58 11.84
N PHE A 192 -11.22 9.49 10.56
CA PHE A 192 -10.49 10.55 9.87
C PHE A 192 -11.43 11.65 9.41
N VAL A 193 -11.07 12.90 9.71
CA VAL A 193 -11.84 14.08 9.30
C VAL A 193 -11.70 14.29 7.79
N LYS A 194 -12.83 14.49 7.10
CA LYS A 194 -12.86 14.74 5.66
C LYS A 194 -12.24 16.12 5.36
N GLY A 195 -11.38 16.17 4.35
CA GLY A 195 -10.66 17.40 3.97
C GLY A 195 -9.32 17.61 4.69
N LEU A 196 -9.11 16.98 5.85
CA LEU A 196 -7.86 17.08 6.60
C LEU A 196 -6.91 15.90 6.34
N ARG A 197 -5.60 16.18 6.34
CA ARG A 197 -4.58 15.16 6.09
C ARG A 197 -4.11 14.52 7.39
N LYS A 198 -4.46 13.24 7.59
CA LYS A 198 -4.03 12.41 8.74
C LYS A 198 -4.45 12.98 10.11
N VAL A 199 -5.60 13.64 10.18
CA VAL A 199 -6.21 14.08 11.43
C VAL A 199 -7.36 13.12 11.75
N ALA A 200 -7.34 12.51 12.93
CA ALA A 200 -8.35 11.55 13.35
C ALA A 200 -8.94 11.88 14.72
N LEU A 201 -10.19 11.48 14.90
CA LEU A 201 -10.94 11.52 16.13
C LEU A 201 -11.14 10.10 16.66
N GLU A 202 -11.28 9.99 17.97
CA GLU A 202 -11.62 8.77 18.71
C GLU A 202 -12.89 9.04 19.52
N ILE A 203 -13.61 7.99 19.89
CA ILE A 203 -14.85 8.10 20.66
C ILE A 203 -14.54 7.79 22.13
N ASP A 204 -14.96 8.66 23.03
CA ASP A 204 -14.81 8.47 24.48
C ASP A 204 -15.89 7.54 25.05
N GLU A 205 -15.86 7.32 26.37
CA GLU A 205 -16.86 6.48 27.05
C GLU A 205 -18.28 7.10 27.03
N ASN A 206 -18.38 8.41 26.87
CA ASN A 206 -19.66 9.14 26.76
C ASN A 206 -20.23 9.10 25.33
N GLY A 207 -19.46 8.64 24.36
CA GLY A 207 -19.83 8.58 22.95
C GLY A 207 -19.56 9.86 22.18
N GLU A 208 -18.74 10.77 22.71
CA GLU A 208 -18.31 12.03 22.08
C GLU A 208 -16.96 11.88 21.39
N PHE A 209 -16.76 12.64 20.30
CA PHE A 209 -15.49 12.65 19.61
C PHE A 209 -14.46 13.50 20.35
N PHE A 210 -13.25 12.96 20.50
CA PHE A 210 -12.06 13.69 20.94
C PHE A 210 -10.91 13.48 19.96
N ILE A 211 -9.92 14.38 20.00
CA ILE A 211 -8.77 14.34 19.09
C ILE A 211 -7.87 13.15 19.42
N SER A 212 -7.54 12.34 18.41
CA SER A 212 -6.62 11.22 18.57
C SER A 212 -5.21 11.69 18.92
N SER A 213 -4.63 11.12 19.97
CA SER A 213 -3.22 11.33 20.30
C SER A 213 -2.27 10.84 19.17
N ARG A 214 -2.70 9.83 18.39
CA ARG A 214 -1.89 9.25 17.32
C ARG A 214 -1.92 10.07 16.04
N TYR A 215 -3.02 10.77 15.78
CA TYR A 215 -3.29 11.51 14.56
C TYR A 215 -3.84 12.91 14.89
N PRO A 216 -3.03 13.76 15.58
CA PRO A 216 -3.47 15.10 15.94
C PRO A 216 -3.52 16.02 14.71
N ALA A 217 -4.21 17.15 14.87
CA ALA A 217 -4.06 18.29 13.97
C ALA A 217 -2.63 18.85 14.08
N TRP A 218 -2.07 19.30 12.95
CA TRP A 218 -0.69 19.80 12.89
C TRP A 218 -0.59 21.31 12.71
N SER A 219 -1.61 21.93 12.11
CA SER A 219 -1.66 23.37 11.87
C SER A 219 -2.75 24.02 12.73
N GLU A 220 -2.57 25.29 13.08
CA GLU A 220 -3.58 26.05 13.83
C GLU A 220 -4.90 26.15 13.06
N GLU A 221 -4.86 26.13 11.72
CA GLU A 221 -6.04 26.10 10.87
C GLU A 221 -6.81 24.77 11.02
N ASP A 222 -6.09 23.65 10.99
CA ASP A 222 -6.69 22.32 11.21
C ASP A 222 -7.27 22.20 12.62
N GLU A 223 -6.58 22.75 13.64
CA GLU A 223 -7.06 22.76 15.03
C GLU A 223 -8.35 23.55 15.16
N LYS A 224 -8.43 24.74 14.56
CA LYS A 224 -9.65 25.56 14.54
C LYS A 224 -10.78 24.85 13.82
N PHE A 225 -10.52 24.26 12.66
CA PHE A 225 -11.52 23.50 11.92
C PHE A 225 -12.08 22.34 12.73
N VAL A 226 -11.22 21.57 13.41
CA VAL A 226 -11.66 20.47 14.27
C VAL A 226 -12.42 20.98 15.49
N ALA A 227 -11.98 22.08 16.10
CA ALA A 227 -12.70 22.68 17.22
C ALA A 227 -14.10 23.15 16.83
N GLU A 228 -14.24 23.80 15.66
CA GLU A 228 -15.54 24.19 15.10
C GLU A 228 -16.41 22.97 14.78
N LEU A 229 -15.81 21.91 14.23
CA LEU A 229 -16.52 20.66 13.91
C LEU A 229 -17.03 19.94 15.17
N LEU A 230 -16.28 19.99 16.28
CA LEU A 230 -16.68 19.40 17.56
C LEU A 230 -17.60 20.32 18.36
N ALA A 231 -17.60 21.62 18.10
CA ALA A 231 -18.49 22.59 18.74
C ALA A 231 -19.91 22.53 18.17
N ASN A 232 -20.06 22.34 16.86
CA ASN A 232 -21.34 22.17 16.16
C ASN A 232 -21.99 20.82 16.45
#